data_AF-A0A803PPV6-F1
#
_entry.id   AF-A0A803PPV6-F1
#
_cell.length_a   1.000
_cell.length_b   1.000
_cell.length_c   1.000
_cell.angle_alpha   90.00
_cell.angle_beta   90.00
_cell.angle_gamma   90.00
#
_symmetry.space_group_name_H-M   'P 1'
#
loop_
_entity.id
_entity.type
_entity.pdbx_description
1 polymer ?
#
loop_
_entity_poly.entity_id
_entity_poly.type
_entity_poly.pdbx_seq_one_letter_code
_entity_poly.pdbx_strand_id
1 'polypeptide(L)'
;MDWDNLGFKLITTDYIYSMKCTEEGNFEQGRLSLHANIELSPAAAILNYAQGVFEGTKAHKKEDGGLLLFRPDQNGVRMKIGAERMCMPSPSVDQFVDAVKQTAIANRSWVPPSGKGSLYIRPLLMGTGGALGVAPAPDYTFLVYASPVANYFKEGLAPLNIYVEDEFHRASPGGTGHVKAISNYSPVSWN
;
A
#
# COMPACT_ATOMS: atom_id res chain seq x y z
N MET A 1 17.55 -8.26 -14.86
CA MET A 1 16.92 -8.84 -13.66
C MET A 1 16.62 -10.30 -13.95
N ASP A 2 16.91 -11.19 -13.01
CA ASP A 2 16.55 -12.60 -13.11
C ASP A 2 15.10 -12.78 -12.62
N TRP A 3 14.17 -12.92 -13.57
CA TRP A 3 12.74 -13.04 -13.27
C TRP A 3 12.35 -14.43 -12.76
N ASP A 4 13.16 -15.45 -13.01
CA ASP A 4 12.88 -16.83 -12.61
C ASP A 4 13.16 -17.05 -11.11
N ASN A 5 14.17 -16.36 -10.61
CA ASN A 5 14.56 -16.40 -9.20
C ASN A 5 14.00 -15.25 -8.35
N LEU A 6 12.94 -14.58 -8.82
CA LEU A 6 12.30 -13.53 -8.03
C LEU A 6 11.70 -14.13 -6.75
N GLY A 7 12.03 -13.55 -5.60
CA GLY A 7 11.45 -13.92 -4.30
C GLY A 7 10.31 -12.97 -3.91
N PHE A 8 9.89 -13.06 -2.65
CA PHE A 8 9.01 -12.07 -2.01
C PHE A 8 9.83 -11.10 -1.14
N LYS A 9 10.99 -10.67 -1.63
CA LYS A 9 11.82 -9.66 -0.97
C LYS A 9 11.52 -8.30 -1.57
N LEU A 10 11.64 -7.25 -0.75
CA LEU A 10 11.55 -5.89 -1.24
C LEU A 10 12.69 -5.64 -2.23
N ILE A 11 12.32 -5.33 -3.46
CA ILE A 11 13.22 -4.83 -4.49
C ILE A 11 12.78 -3.41 -4.82
N THR A 12 13.68 -2.46 -4.59
CA THR A 12 13.48 -1.04 -4.85
C THR A 12 13.34 -0.80 -6.36
N THR A 13 12.24 -0.18 -6.77
CA THR A 13 12.03 0.32 -8.14
C THR A 13 12.44 1.78 -8.26
N ASP A 14 12.51 2.32 -9.47
CA ASP A 14 13.09 3.64 -9.73
C ASP A 14 12.23 4.80 -9.20
N TYR A 15 10.90 4.68 -9.23
CA TYR A 15 9.99 5.79 -8.92
C TYR A 15 8.96 5.44 -7.85
N ILE A 16 8.62 6.47 -7.07
CA ILE A 16 7.46 6.52 -6.17
C ILE A 16 6.56 7.68 -6.57
N TYR A 17 5.29 7.61 -6.21
CA TYR A 17 4.34 8.71 -6.36
C TYR A 17 3.92 9.23 -4.98
N SER A 18 3.75 10.54 -4.82
CA SER A 18 3.30 11.14 -3.56
C SER A 18 2.35 12.32 -3.74
N MET A 19 1.40 12.46 -2.82
CA MET A 19 0.48 13.58 -2.68
C MET A 19 0.45 14.03 -1.22
N LYS A 20 0.37 15.34 -1.00
CA LYS A 20 0.12 15.92 0.32
C LYS A 20 -1.35 16.31 0.45
N CYS A 21 -1.86 16.21 1.68
CA CYS A 21 -3.15 16.74 2.03
C CYS A 21 -3.03 18.22 2.42
N THR A 22 -3.98 19.04 1.97
CA THR A 22 -4.12 20.45 2.36
C THR A 22 -4.80 20.56 3.73
N GLU A 23 -4.75 21.74 4.34
CA GLU A 23 -5.41 22.02 5.62
C GLU A 23 -6.93 21.79 5.57
N GLU A 24 -7.54 21.95 4.38
CA GLU A 24 -8.97 21.71 4.15
C GLU A 24 -9.32 20.22 3.94
N GLY A 25 -8.35 19.31 4.08
CA GLY A 25 -8.57 17.87 3.94
C GLY A 25 -8.61 17.38 2.48
N ASN A 26 -8.24 18.23 1.51
CA ASN A 26 -8.15 17.84 0.10
C ASN A 26 -6.75 17.33 -0.23
N PHE A 27 -6.60 16.53 -1.28
CA PHE A 27 -5.28 16.09 -1.74
C PHE A 27 -4.85 16.88 -2.96
N GLU A 28 -3.66 17.46 -2.90
CA GLU A 28 -3.06 18.25 -3.99
C GLU A 28 -2.65 17.37 -5.18
N GLN A 29 -2.30 18.00 -6.30
CA GLN A 29 -1.72 17.27 -7.42
C GLN A 29 -0.44 16.55 -6.98
N GLY A 30 -0.42 15.23 -7.13
CA GLY A 30 0.74 14.43 -6.77
C GLY A 30 1.85 14.49 -7.80
N ARG A 31 3.00 13.95 -7.41
CA ARG A 31 4.22 13.93 -8.22
C ARG A 31 4.92 12.59 -8.16
N LEU A 32 5.50 12.20 -9.29
CA LEU A 32 6.51 11.15 -9.35
C LEU A 32 7.85 11.71 -8.90
N SER A 33 8.59 10.93 -8.13
CA SER A 33 9.97 11.22 -7.78
C SER A 33 10.79 9.94 -7.81
N LEU A 34 12.11 10.06 -7.88
CA LEU A 34 12.98 8.92 -7.66
C LEU A 34 12.69 8.30 -6.29
N HIS A 35 12.81 6.97 -6.22
CA HIS A 35 12.62 6.24 -4.97
C HIS A 35 13.67 6.68 -3.96
N ALA A 36 13.19 7.17 -2.82
CA ALA A 36 14.00 7.54 -1.68
C ALA A 36 13.24 7.22 -0.40
N ASN A 37 13.98 7.16 0.71
CA ASN A 37 13.37 7.15 2.03
C ASN A 37 12.55 8.43 2.23
N ILE A 38 11.45 8.32 2.98
CA ILE A 38 10.66 9.47 3.39
C ILE A 38 11.20 10.06 4.68
N GLU A 39 11.20 11.38 4.76
CA GLU A 39 11.50 12.11 6.00
C GLU A 39 10.20 12.30 6.79
N LEU A 40 10.22 11.97 8.08
CA LEU A 40 9.08 12.11 8.97
C LEU A 40 9.53 12.75 10.28
N SER A 41 8.68 13.60 10.85
CA SER A 41 8.84 14.04 12.23
C SER A 41 8.78 12.83 13.17
N PRO A 42 9.67 12.73 14.18
CA PRO A 42 9.54 11.69 15.21
C PRO A 42 8.19 11.71 15.94
N ALA A 43 7.52 12.88 15.97
CA ALA A 43 6.20 13.05 16.57
C ALA A 43 5.04 12.69 15.62
N ALA A 44 5.31 12.19 14.41
CA ALA A 44 4.26 11.88 13.44
C ALA A 44 3.27 10.84 13.98
N ALA A 45 1.97 11.07 13.79
CA ALA A 45 0.93 10.19 14.31
C ALA A 45 1.03 8.75 13.78
N ILE A 46 1.53 8.57 12.56
CA ILE A 46 1.82 7.25 11.99
C ILE A 46 2.84 6.45 12.82
N LEU A 47 3.86 7.13 13.37
CA LEU A 47 4.93 6.50 14.15
C LEU A 47 4.50 6.20 15.59
N ASN A 48 3.66 7.05 16.18
CA ASN A 48 3.33 6.98 17.60
C ASN A 48 1.99 6.28 17.87
N TYR A 49 1.03 6.41 16.96
CA TYR A 49 -0.36 5.96 17.16
C TYR A 49 -0.89 5.08 16.01
N ALA A 50 -0.02 4.67 15.09
CA ALA A 50 -0.35 3.84 13.93
C ALA A 50 -1.53 4.39 13.09
N GLN A 51 -1.68 5.71 13.03
CA GLN A 51 -2.73 6.36 12.24
C GLN A 51 -2.38 6.30 10.74
N GLY A 52 -2.68 5.15 10.14
CA GLY A 52 -2.52 4.95 8.71
C GLY A 52 -3.19 3.69 8.19
N VAL A 53 -3.45 3.70 6.89
CA VAL A 53 -4.03 2.59 6.14
C VAL A 53 -3.21 2.33 4.88
N PHE A 54 -3.28 1.12 4.36
CA PHE A 54 -2.59 0.76 3.13
C PHE A 54 -3.45 -0.09 2.21
N GLU A 55 -3.06 -0.13 0.94
CA GLU A 55 -3.67 -0.96 -0.08
C GLU A 55 -2.67 -1.89 -0.76
N GLY A 56 -3.19 -2.83 -1.54
CA GLY A 56 -2.36 -3.72 -2.33
C GLY A 56 -3.03 -4.05 -3.64
N THR A 57 -2.37 -3.76 -4.74
CA THR A 57 -2.80 -4.16 -6.07
C THR A 57 -1.60 -4.60 -6.91
N LYS A 58 -1.85 -5.10 -8.11
CA LYS A 58 -0.82 -5.65 -8.98
C LYS A 58 -0.98 -5.14 -10.40
N ALA A 59 0.14 -4.77 -11.01
CA ALA A 59 0.23 -4.56 -12.45
C ALA A 59 0.83 -5.80 -13.12
N HIS A 60 0.17 -6.24 -14.19
CA HIS A 60 0.58 -7.38 -15.00
C HIS A 60 0.93 -6.92 -16.41
N LYS A 61 1.95 -7.51 -17.01
CA LYS A 61 2.30 -7.29 -18.41
C LYS A 61 1.40 -8.17 -19.28
N LYS A 62 0.68 -7.54 -20.22
CA LYS A 62 -0.10 -8.22 -21.26
C LYS A 62 0.82 -8.74 -22.37
N GLU A 63 0.31 -9.66 -23.18
CA GLU A 63 1.02 -10.19 -24.35
C GLU A 63 1.35 -9.10 -25.38
N ASP A 64 0.45 -8.11 -25.54
CA ASP A 64 0.64 -6.93 -26.40
C ASP A 64 1.63 -5.90 -25.81
N GLY A 65 2.28 -6.21 -24.69
CA GLY A 65 3.22 -5.36 -23.99
C GLY A 65 2.57 -4.29 -23.10
N GLY A 66 1.25 -4.08 -23.16
CA GLY A 66 0.51 -3.17 -22.29
C GLY A 66 0.50 -3.61 -20.82
N LEU A 67 0.04 -2.72 -19.94
CA LEU A 67 -0.13 -3.04 -18.51
C LEU A 67 -1.61 -3.22 -18.17
N LEU A 68 -1.90 -4.21 -17.33
CA LEU A 68 -3.23 -4.49 -16.79
C LEU A 68 -3.21 -4.30 -15.28
N LEU A 69 -4.18 -3.52 -14.77
CA LEU A 69 -4.50 -3.40 -13.35
C LEU A 69 -5.87 -4.03 -13.11
N PHE A 70 -6.00 -4.83 -12.04
CA PHE A 70 -7.26 -5.44 -11.69
C PHE A 70 -8.01 -4.61 -10.64
N ARG A 71 -9.14 -4.02 -11.04
CA ARG A 71 -10.08 -3.28 -10.18
C ARG A 71 -9.43 -2.27 -9.20
N PRO A 72 -8.51 -1.40 -9.65
CA PRO A 72 -7.84 -0.44 -8.76
C PRO A 72 -8.83 0.55 -8.11
N ASP A 73 -9.97 0.78 -8.74
CA ASP A 73 -11.09 1.57 -8.20
C ASP A 73 -11.61 0.98 -6.88
N GLN A 74 -11.73 -0.34 -6.77
CA GLN A 74 -12.18 -1.01 -5.55
C GLN A 74 -11.16 -0.92 -4.42
N ASN A 75 -9.87 -0.95 -4.77
CA ASN A 75 -8.81 -0.65 -3.81
C ASN A 75 -8.94 0.80 -3.29
N GLY A 76 -9.22 1.76 -4.18
CA GLY A 76 -9.45 3.15 -3.81
C GLY A 76 -10.66 3.34 -2.88
N VAL A 77 -11.80 2.69 -3.21
CA VAL A 77 -13.00 2.69 -2.34
C VAL A 77 -12.67 2.12 -0.96
N ARG A 78 -11.94 1.00 -0.89
CA ARG A 78 -11.57 0.39 0.39
C ARG A 78 -10.61 1.25 1.19
N MET A 79 -9.67 1.96 0.55
CA MET A 79 -8.82 2.94 1.23
C MET A 79 -9.65 4.07 1.82
N LYS A 80 -10.64 4.60 1.09
CA LYS A 80 -11.53 5.65 1.60
C LYS A 80 -12.29 5.22 2.85
N ILE A 81 -12.86 4.01 2.84
CA ILE A 81 -13.53 3.42 4.02
C ILE A 81 -12.54 3.27 5.19
N GLY A 82 -11.31 2.84 4.91
CA GLY A 82 -10.25 2.74 5.90
C GLY A 82 -9.87 4.08 6.51
N ALA A 83 -9.72 5.11 5.68
CA ALA A 83 -9.39 6.47 6.10
C ALA A 83 -10.48 7.04 7.02
N GLU A 84 -11.75 6.89 6.64
CA GLU A 84 -12.89 7.29 7.47
C GLU A 84 -12.87 6.59 8.84
N ARG A 85 -12.63 5.27 8.87
CA ARG A 85 -12.53 4.52 10.12
C ARG A 85 -11.37 4.97 11.01
N MET A 86 -10.29 5.48 10.42
CA MET A 86 -9.08 5.95 11.10
C MET A 86 -9.08 7.48 11.34
N CYS A 87 -10.20 8.16 11.10
CA CYS A 87 -10.36 9.60 11.23
C CYS A 87 -9.35 10.40 10.36
N MET A 88 -9.15 9.97 9.11
CA MET A 88 -8.21 10.57 8.16
C MET A 88 -8.95 11.11 6.93
N PRO A 89 -8.50 12.22 6.31
CA PRO A 89 -8.89 12.54 4.95
C PRO A 89 -8.34 11.49 3.99
N SER A 90 -8.98 11.32 2.84
CA SER A 90 -8.58 10.36 1.80
C SER A 90 -8.47 11.02 0.43
N PRO A 91 -7.54 10.60 -0.44
CA PRO A 91 -7.62 10.94 -1.86
C PRO A 91 -8.95 10.43 -2.43
N SER A 92 -9.45 11.10 -3.48
CA SER A 92 -10.59 10.58 -4.22
C SER A 92 -10.25 9.23 -4.88
N VAL A 93 -11.26 8.44 -5.24
CA VAL A 93 -11.04 7.17 -5.95
C VAL A 93 -10.29 7.41 -7.26
N ASP A 94 -10.59 8.50 -7.97
CA ASP A 94 -9.91 8.84 -9.21
C ASP A 94 -8.45 9.24 -8.98
N GLN A 95 -8.17 10.04 -7.95
CA GLN A 95 -6.79 10.38 -7.57
C GLN A 95 -5.98 9.12 -7.19
N PHE A 96 -6.60 8.20 -6.45
CA PHE A 96 -5.98 6.92 -6.12
C PHE A 96 -5.66 6.10 -7.37
N VAL A 97 -6.62 5.94 -8.28
CA VAL A 97 -6.46 5.15 -9.51
C VAL A 97 -5.39 5.78 -10.41
N ASP A 98 -5.39 7.10 -10.54
CA ASP A 98 -4.39 7.83 -11.31
C ASP A 98 -2.98 7.64 -10.74
N ALA A 99 -2.80 7.81 -9.43
CA ALA A 99 -1.52 7.57 -8.76
C ALA A 99 -0.98 6.15 -8.96
N VAL A 100 -1.86 5.14 -8.89
CA VAL A 100 -1.50 3.73 -9.15
C VAL A 100 -1.07 3.54 -10.60
N LYS A 101 -1.80 4.12 -11.56
CA LYS A 101 -1.46 4.06 -13.00
C LYS A 101 -0.12 4.73 -13.28
N GLN A 102 0.09 5.96 -12.77
CA GLN A 102 1.35 6.69 -12.93
C GLN A 102 2.53 5.89 -12.37
N THR A 103 2.39 5.32 -11.16
CA THR A 103 3.42 4.50 -10.54
C THR A 103 3.74 3.25 -11.36
N ALA A 104 2.72 2.57 -11.90
CA ALA A 104 2.89 1.39 -12.74
C ALA A 104 3.61 1.72 -14.07
N ILE A 105 3.25 2.84 -14.69
CA ILE A 105 3.84 3.30 -15.95
C ILE A 105 5.30 3.73 -15.74
N ALA A 106 5.57 4.52 -14.71
CA ALA A 106 6.92 4.99 -14.39
C ALA A 106 7.88 3.83 -14.10
N ASN A 107 7.38 2.75 -13.49
CA ASN A 107 8.16 1.55 -13.18
C ASN A 107 7.93 0.40 -14.18
N ARG A 108 7.57 0.68 -15.44
CA ARG A 108 7.22 -0.36 -16.44
C ARG A 108 8.34 -1.38 -16.70
N SER A 109 9.60 -0.94 -16.64
CA SER A 109 10.80 -1.81 -16.76
C SER A 109 10.86 -2.88 -15.67
N TRP A 110 10.27 -2.60 -14.50
CA TRP A 110 10.22 -3.50 -13.35
C TRP A 110 9.04 -4.46 -13.40
N VAL A 111 8.11 -4.34 -14.35
CA VAL A 111 6.98 -5.27 -14.47
C VAL A 111 7.46 -6.60 -15.05
N PRO A 112 7.35 -7.72 -14.30
CA PRO A 112 7.77 -9.03 -14.79
C PRO A 112 7.07 -9.40 -16.10
N PRO A 113 7.73 -10.16 -16.99
CA PRO A 113 7.10 -10.76 -18.15
C PRO A 113 5.88 -11.63 -17.78
N SER A 114 4.98 -11.84 -18.75
CA SER A 114 3.83 -12.73 -18.56
C SER A 114 4.28 -14.11 -18.04
N GLY A 115 3.56 -14.64 -17.06
CA GLY A 115 3.89 -15.92 -16.40
C GLY A 115 5.01 -15.86 -15.35
N LYS A 116 5.81 -14.80 -15.29
CA LYS A 116 6.95 -14.69 -14.34
C LYS A 116 6.62 -13.97 -13.03
N GLY A 117 5.50 -13.25 -12.97
CA GLY A 117 5.05 -12.58 -11.75
C GLY A 117 4.23 -11.34 -12.04
N SER A 118 4.32 -10.37 -11.13
CA SER A 118 3.61 -9.09 -11.22
C SER A 118 4.39 -7.98 -10.55
N LEU A 119 4.13 -6.73 -10.91
CA LEU A 119 4.57 -5.58 -10.14
C LEU A 119 3.56 -5.35 -9.03
N TYR A 120 3.93 -5.63 -7.77
CA TYR A 120 3.09 -5.30 -6.63
C TYR A 120 3.17 -3.80 -6.37
N ILE A 121 2.01 -3.16 -6.25
CA ILE A 121 1.87 -1.73 -6.01
C ILE A 121 1.27 -1.55 -4.63
N ARG A 122 1.94 -0.72 -3.81
CA ARG A 122 1.61 -0.45 -2.41
C ARG A 122 1.28 1.04 -2.23
N PRO A 123 -0.02 1.38 -2.25
CA PRO A 123 -0.49 2.67 -1.76
C PRO A 123 -0.51 2.70 -0.23
N LEU A 124 -0.06 3.80 0.36
CA LEU A 124 0.01 4.12 1.77
C LEU A 124 -0.70 5.45 2.00
N LEU A 125 -1.52 5.55 3.03
CA LEU A 125 -2.07 6.80 3.54
C LEU A 125 -1.65 6.93 5.01
N MET A 126 -0.91 7.99 5.32
CA MET A 126 -0.19 8.14 6.58
C MET A 126 -0.51 9.49 7.24
N GLY A 127 -0.80 9.49 8.54
CA GLY A 127 -0.80 10.71 9.37
C GLY A 127 0.63 11.16 9.63
N THR A 128 1.15 12.06 8.79
CA THR A 128 2.54 12.51 8.79
C THR A 128 2.80 13.71 9.69
N GLY A 129 1.74 14.44 10.07
CA GLY A 129 1.81 15.59 10.95
C GLY A 129 2.14 15.20 12.38
N GLY A 130 2.89 16.06 13.07
CA GLY A 130 3.30 15.85 14.46
C GLY A 130 2.14 16.01 15.43
N ALA A 131 1.93 15.04 16.32
CA ALA A 131 0.92 15.10 17.37
C ALA A 131 1.42 14.41 18.65
N LEU A 132 1.47 15.14 19.76
CA LEU A 132 1.77 14.56 21.08
C LEU A 132 0.49 14.10 21.80
N GLY A 133 -0.64 14.77 21.57
CA GLY A 133 -1.93 14.32 22.06
C GLY A 133 -2.54 13.25 21.13
N VAL A 134 -3.41 12.40 21.69
CA VAL A 134 -4.17 11.42 20.90
C VAL A 134 -5.29 12.15 20.15
N ALA A 135 -5.01 12.52 18.91
CA ALA A 135 -5.93 13.19 17.99
C ALA A 135 -5.56 12.85 16.53
N PRO A 136 -6.46 13.08 15.56
CA PRO A 136 -6.11 13.02 14.16
C PRO A 136 -4.89 13.89 13.83
N ALA A 137 -3.98 13.39 13.01
CA ALA A 137 -2.81 14.14 12.56
C ALA A 137 -3.22 15.46 11.88
N PRO A 138 -2.40 16.53 12.00
CA PRO A 138 -2.63 17.77 11.27
C PRO A 138 -2.27 17.67 9.79
N ASP A 139 -1.34 16.77 9.42
CA ASP A 139 -0.89 16.57 8.04
C ASP A 139 -0.99 15.10 7.64
N TYR A 140 -1.30 14.87 6.35
CA TYR A 140 -1.37 13.54 5.77
C TYR A 140 -0.61 13.45 4.46
N THR A 141 0.01 12.30 4.23
CA THR A 141 0.67 11.98 2.97
C THR A 141 0.10 10.69 2.39
N PHE A 142 -0.28 10.73 1.12
CA PHE A 142 -0.57 9.56 0.31
C PHE A 142 0.64 9.24 -0.56
N LEU A 143 1.15 8.02 -0.47
CA LEU A 143 2.36 7.57 -1.17
C LEU A 143 2.11 6.24 -1.86
N VAL A 144 2.60 6.06 -3.07
CA VAL A 144 2.55 4.79 -3.78
C VAL A 144 3.96 4.38 -4.19
N TYR A 145 4.38 3.20 -3.74
CA TYR A 145 5.60 2.56 -4.22
C TYR A 145 5.28 1.22 -4.89
N ALA A 146 6.25 0.65 -5.60
CA ALA A 146 6.10 -0.63 -6.25
C ALA A 146 7.30 -1.54 -5.98
N SER A 147 7.08 -2.85 -6.16
CA SER A 147 8.14 -3.85 -6.12
C SER A 147 7.76 -5.06 -6.97
N PRO A 148 8.66 -5.59 -7.82
CA PRO A 148 8.37 -6.82 -8.53
C PRO A 148 8.26 -7.99 -7.55
N VAL A 149 7.26 -8.86 -7.76
CA VAL A 149 7.06 -10.07 -6.96
C VAL A 149 6.82 -11.28 -7.86
N ALA A 150 7.36 -12.43 -7.47
CA ALA A 150 7.07 -13.70 -8.12
C ALA A 150 5.63 -14.15 -7.87
N ASN A 151 5.20 -15.15 -8.65
CA ASN A 151 4.05 -15.96 -8.29
C ASN A 151 4.32 -16.68 -6.96
N TYR A 152 3.34 -16.67 -6.06
CA TYR A 152 3.47 -17.23 -4.71
C TYR A 152 3.75 -18.74 -4.74
N PHE A 153 3.21 -19.43 -5.76
CA PHE A 153 3.36 -20.87 -5.98
C PHE A 153 4.21 -21.11 -7.23
N LYS A 154 5.54 -21.20 -7.09
CA LYS A 154 6.44 -21.45 -8.23
C LYS A 154 6.29 -22.85 -8.83
N GLU A 155 5.92 -23.85 -8.03
CA GLU A 155 5.90 -25.28 -8.40
C GLU A 155 4.49 -25.91 -8.35
N GLY A 156 3.44 -25.10 -8.42
CA GLY A 156 2.05 -25.56 -8.30
C GLY A 156 1.45 -25.36 -6.91
N LEU A 157 0.22 -25.84 -6.70
CA LEU A 157 -0.54 -25.67 -5.46
C LEU A 157 0.06 -26.53 -4.32
N ALA A 158 1.11 -26.02 -3.67
CA ALA A 158 1.60 -26.60 -2.44
C ALA A 158 0.60 -26.29 -1.30
N PRO A 159 0.12 -27.30 -0.55
CA PRO A 159 -0.75 -27.06 0.58
C PRO A 159 0.00 -26.29 1.69
N LEU A 160 -0.72 -25.40 2.36
CA LEU A 160 -0.22 -24.69 3.53
C LEU A 160 -0.72 -25.39 4.79
N ASN A 161 0.15 -25.57 5.78
CA ASN A 161 -0.27 -25.92 7.13
C ASN A 161 -0.83 -24.68 7.82
N ILE A 162 -1.98 -24.82 8.47
CA ILE A 162 -2.63 -23.74 9.20
C ILE A 162 -2.56 -24.07 10.68
N TYR A 163 -2.04 -23.13 11.48
CA TYR A 163 -2.11 -23.18 12.93
C TYR A 163 -3.36 -22.43 13.38
N VAL A 164 -4.16 -23.08 14.24
CA VAL A 164 -5.34 -22.45 14.86
C VAL A 164 -4.86 -21.83 16.17
N GLU A 165 -5.03 -20.51 16.27
CA GLU A 165 -4.62 -19.72 17.42
C GLU A 165 -5.84 -19.41 18.29
N ASP A 166 -5.78 -19.79 19.57
CA ASP A 166 -6.88 -19.69 20.55
C ASP A 166 -6.64 -18.58 21.60
N GLU A 167 -5.42 -18.05 21.72
CA GLU A 167 -5.06 -17.02 22.70
C GLU A 167 -5.05 -15.60 22.09
N PHE A 168 -4.56 -15.46 20.85
CA PHE A 168 -4.42 -14.15 20.20
C PHE A 168 -5.49 -13.90 19.14
N HIS A 169 -6.33 -12.89 19.37
CA HIS A 169 -7.38 -12.52 18.43
C HIS A 169 -6.90 -11.50 17.39
N ARG A 170 -7.11 -11.78 16.10
CA ARG A 170 -6.79 -10.86 15.00
C ARG A 170 -7.62 -9.56 15.03
N ALA A 171 -8.89 -9.66 15.41
CA ALA A 171 -9.84 -8.54 15.45
C ALA A 171 -11.02 -8.86 16.36
N SER A 172 -11.70 -7.81 16.83
CA SER A 172 -12.94 -7.90 17.62
C SER A 172 -14.10 -7.16 16.95
N PRO A 173 -15.37 -7.53 17.25
CA PRO A 173 -16.53 -6.75 16.83
C PRO A 173 -16.41 -5.27 17.25
N GLY A 174 -16.75 -4.37 16.34
CA GLY A 174 -16.59 -2.93 16.55
C GLY A 174 -15.14 -2.43 16.44
N GLY A 175 -14.15 -3.29 16.22
CA GLY A 175 -12.75 -2.89 16.01
C GLY A 175 -12.46 -2.39 14.58
N THR A 176 -11.19 -2.51 14.18
CA THR A 176 -10.67 -2.09 12.87
C THR A 176 -10.47 -3.25 11.89
N GLY A 177 -10.90 -4.48 12.23
CA GLY A 177 -10.58 -5.69 11.46
C GLY A 177 -11.08 -5.72 10.01
N HIS A 178 -12.10 -4.91 9.68
CA HIS A 178 -12.68 -4.80 8.33
C HIS A 178 -11.94 -3.81 7.42
N VAL A 179 -11.01 -3.01 7.96
CA VAL A 179 -10.19 -2.06 7.19
C VAL A 179 -8.72 -2.51 7.16
N LYS A 180 -7.97 -2.04 6.15
CA LYS A 180 -6.52 -2.30 6.05
C LYS A 180 -5.71 -1.29 6.88
N ALA A 181 -6.08 -1.12 8.15
CA ALA A 181 -5.34 -0.31 9.10
C ALA A 181 -4.02 -0.97 9.48
N ILE A 182 -2.96 -0.17 9.62
CA ILE A 182 -1.62 -0.66 9.94
C ILE A 182 -1.58 -1.36 11.31
N SER A 183 -2.35 -0.85 12.27
CA SER A 183 -2.49 -1.43 13.62
C SER A 183 -2.98 -2.88 13.64
N ASN A 184 -3.65 -3.36 12.59
CA ASN A 184 -4.17 -4.73 12.53
C ASN A 184 -3.10 -5.81 12.25
N TYR A 185 -1.88 -5.43 11.83
CA TYR A 185 -0.90 -6.38 11.30
C TYR A 185 0.25 -6.66 12.27
N SER A 186 0.69 -5.65 13.04
CA SER A 186 1.76 -5.84 14.04
C SER A 186 1.39 -6.88 15.11
N PRO A 187 0.18 -6.85 15.73
CA PRO A 187 -0.20 -7.81 16.77
C PRO A 187 -0.30 -9.27 16.32
N VAL A 188 -0.26 -9.54 15.01
CA VAL A 188 -0.36 -10.89 14.43
C VAL A 188 0.87 -11.29 13.60
N SER A 189 1.97 -10.54 13.75
CA SER A 189 3.25 -10.82 13.07
C SER A 189 4.12 -11.84 13.82
N TRP A 190 3.55 -12.54 14.81
CA TRP A 190 4.18 -13.65 15.52
C TRP A 190 4.25 -14.86 14.57
N ASN A 191 5.36 -14.96 13.82
CA ASN A 191 5.79 -16.14 13.08
C ASN A 191 7.29 -16.03 12.79
#